data_AF-A0A5E4G237-F1
#
_entry.id   AF-A0A5E4G237-F1
#
_cell.length_a   1.000
_cell.length_b   1.000
_cell.length_c   1.000
_cell.angle_alpha   90.00
_cell.angle_beta   90.00
_cell.angle_gamma   90.00
#
_symmetry.space_group_name_H-M   'P 1'
#
loop_
_entity.id
_entity.type
_entity.pdbx_description
1 polymer ?
#
loop_
_entity_poly.entity_id
_entity_poly.type
_entity_poly.pdbx_seq_one_letter_code
_entity_poly.pdbx_strand_id
1 'polypeptide(L)'
;MFRMIKSNLSRLIQTELEEMQSNPSADFKCLALESNPRDWQFAIRGPNGTEFEGGIYHGQIKIPEEYPDKPPILTLLTENGRFKTQTEIGYYSSFFYWGPWKRGSFHSF
;
A
#
# COMPACT_ATOMS: atom_id res chain seq x y z
N MET A 1 12.11 -5.90 28.62
CA MET A 1 11.94 -7.19 27.91
C MET A 1 11.13 -6.94 26.62
N PHE A 2 11.76 -6.40 25.56
CA PHE A 2 11.10 -5.94 24.32
C PHE A 2 11.44 -6.79 23.07
N ARG A 3 12.00 -8.00 23.27
CA ARG A 3 12.69 -8.75 22.23
C ARG A 3 11.84 -9.79 21.49
N MET A 4 10.58 -10.01 21.88
CA MET A 4 9.69 -11.02 21.28
C MET A 4 8.74 -10.52 20.16
N ILE A 5 8.51 -9.21 20.00
CA ILE A 5 7.54 -8.69 19.02
C ILE A 5 8.18 -8.51 17.62
N LYS A 6 9.49 -8.26 17.54
CA LYS A 6 10.18 -8.00 16.26
C LYS A 6 10.19 -9.20 15.29
N SER A 7 10.13 -10.45 15.78
CA SER A 7 10.21 -11.64 14.91
C SER A 7 8.90 -11.94 14.17
N ASN A 8 7.75 -11.51 14.69
CA ASN A 8 6.46 -11.77 14.06
C ASN A 8 6.10 -10.73 12.99
N LEU A 9 6.52 -9.46 13.16
CA LEU A 9 6.20 -8.38 12.21
C LEU A 9 6.86 -8.58 10.86
N SER A 10 8.15 -8.91 10.82
CA SER A 10 8.85 -9.14 9.55
C SER A 10 8.24 -10.31 8.78
N ARG A 11 7.84 -11.36 9.48
CA ARG A 11 7.17 -12.52 8.89
C ARG A 11 5.79 -12.15 8.35
N LEU A 12 5.00 -11.39 9.12
CA LEU A 12 3.69 -10.89 8.69
C LEU A 12 3.81 -10.04 7.42
N ILE A 13 4.75 -9.09 7.38
CA ILE A 13 4.98 -8.23 6.21
C ILE A 13 5.35 -9.06 4.99
N GLN A 14 6.20 -10.07 5.17
CA GLN A 14 6.60 -10.96 4.09
C GLN A 14 5.43 -11.79 3.56
N THR A 15 4.60 -12.34 4.46
CA THR A 15 3.39 -13.07 4.08
C THR A 15 2.40 -12.19 3.33
N GLU A 16 2.16 -10.95 3.78
CA GLU A 16 1.23 -10.03 3.10
C GLU A 16 1.76 -9.63 1.71
N LEU A 17 3.08 -9.45 1.56
CA LEU A 17 3.69 -9.20 0.25
C LEU A 17 3.54 -10.40 -0.68
N GLU A 18 3.79 -11.61 -0.18
CA GLU A 18 3.62 -12.86 -0.93
C GLU A 18 2.16 -13.05 -1.36
N GLU A 19 1.20 -12.76 -0.48
CA GLU A 19 -0.22 -12.80 -0.81
C GLU A 19 -0.59 -11.79 -1.91
N MET A 20 -0.11 -10.55 -1.83
CA MET A 20 -0.32 -9.56 -2.89
C MET A 20 0.29 -9.97 -4.23
N GLN A 21 1.40 -10.72 -4.21
CA GLN A 21 2.07 -11.20 -5.41
C GLN A 21 1.50 -12.54 -5.92
N SER A 22 0.78 -13.28 -5.08
CA SER A 22 0.23 -14.60 -5.41
C SER A 22 -0.83 -14.55 -6.52
N ASN A 23 -1.50 -13.42 -6.70
CA ASN A 23 -2.48 -13.19 -7.76
C ASN A 23 -2.07 -12.00 -8.63
N PRO A 24 -1.15 -12.19 -9.59
CA PRO A 24 -0.64 -11.10 -10.41
C PRO A 24 -1.74 -10.52 -11.30
N SER A 25 -2.00 -9.22 -11.15
CA SER A 25 -2.90 -8.46 -12.03
C SER A 25 -2.12 -7.81 -13.16
N ALA A 26 -2.72 -7.74 -14.36
CA ALA A 26 -2.16 -6.93 -15.45
C ALA A 26 -2.25 -5.42 -15.17
N ASP A 27 -3.17 -5.03 -14.31
CA ASP A 27 -3.48 -3.63 -14.03
C ASP A 27 -2.87 -3.14 -12.70
N PHE A 28 -2.34 -4.05 -11.87
CA PHE A 28 -1.75 -3.71 -10.58
C PHE A 28 -0.49 -4.51 -10.29
N LYS A 29 0.54 -3.83 -9.82
CA LYS A 29 1.78 -4.45 -9.35
C LYS A 29 2.27 -3.77 -8.08
N CYS A 30 2.75 -4.55 -7.11
CA CYS A 30 3.33 -4.07 -5.86
C CYS A 30 4.62 -4.83 -5.53
N LEU A 31 5.67 -4.12 -5.15
CA LEU A 31 6.98 -4.66 -4.82
C LEU A 31 7.58 -3.94 -3.60
N ALA A 32 8.23 -4.69 -2.71
CA ALA A 32 9.06 -4.09 -1.67
C ALA A 32 10.38 -3.57 -2.25
N LEU A 33 10.88 -2.46 -1.71
CA LEU A 33 12.20 -1.94 -2.04
C LEU A 33 13.28 -2.84 -1.42
N GLU A 34 14.32 -3.14 -2.20
CA GLU A 34 15.45 -3.95 -1.74
C GLU A 34 16.18 -3.32 -0.55
N SER A 35 16.19 -1.98 -0.47
CA SER A 35 16.81 -1.24 0.62
C SER A 35 16.03 -1.29 1.92
N ASN A 36 14.70 -1.40 1.86
CA ASN A 36 13.83 -1.43 3.02
C ASN A 36 12.54 -2.23 2.76
N PRO A 37 12.35 -3.41 3.38
CA PRO A 37 11.16 -4.23 3.16
C PRO A 37 9.87 -3.63 3.74
N ARG A 38 9.95 -2.48 4.44
CA ARG A 38 8.78 -1.70 4.89
C ARG A 38 8.35 -0.62 3.90
N ASP A 39 9.16 -0.35 2.89
CA ASP A 39 8.84 0.62 1.85
C ASP A 39 8.54 -0.13 0.57
N TRP A 40 7.30 -0.03 0.11
CA TRP A 40 6.83 -0.70 -1.10
C TRP A 40 6.50 0.34 -2.16
N GLN A 41 6.67 -0.04 -3.43
CA GLN A 41 6.18 0.71 -4.57
C GLN A 41 5.11 -0.08 -5.28
N PHE A 42 4.07 0.63 -5.70
CA PHE A 42 3.03 0.05 -6.55
C PHE A 42 2.83 0.88 -7.80
N ALA A 43 2.31 0.23 -8.83
CA ALA A 43 1.84 0.83 -10.05
C ALA A 43 0.44 0.31 -10.36
N ILE A 44 -0.47 1.21 -10.70
CA ILE A 44 -1.81 0.87 -11.17
C ILE A 44 -2.04 1.47 -12.57
N ARG A 45 -2.62 0.67 -13.47
CA ARG A 45 -3.02 1.11 -14.79
C ARG A 45 -4.38 1.79 -14.72
N GLY A 46 -4.52 2.88 -15.46
CA GLY A 46 -5.80 3.54 -15.63
C GLY A 46 -6.83 2.64 -16.31
N PRO A 47 -8.08 2.53 -15.79
CA PRO A 47 -9.10 1.65 -16.36
C PRO A 47 -9.48 2.03 -17.79
N ASN A 48 -9.73 1.02 -18.62
CA ASN A 48 -10.23 1.20 -19.99
C ASN A 48 -11.63 1.83 -19.97
N GLY A 49 -11.91 2.72 -20.93
CA GLY A 49 -13.16 3.45 -21.04
C GLY A 49 -13.29 4.64 -20.09
N THR A 50 -12.20 5.10 -19.46
CA THR A 50 -12.18 6.27 -18.58
C THR A 50 -11.20 7.32 -19.08
N GLU A 51 -11.29 8.55 -18.56
CA GLU A 51 -10.30 9.62 -18.86
C GLU A 51 -8.86 9.27 -18.42
N PHE A 52 -8.71 8.24 -17.59
CA PHE A 52 -7.43 7.76 -17.08
C PHE A 52 -6.85 6.63 -17.92
N GLU A 53 -7.57 6.12 -18.92
CA GLU A 53 -7.14 5.01 -19.78
C GLU A 53 -5.74 5.28 -20.36
N GLY A 54 -4.88 4.25 -20.32
CA GLY A 54 -3.49 4.36 -20.79
C GLY A 54 -2.54 5.02 -19.79
N GLY A 55 -3.04 5.63 -18.71
CA GLY A 55 -2.23 6.14 -17.62
C GLY A 55 -1.58 5.04 -16.78
N ILE A 56 -0.41 5.35 -16.21
CA ILE A 56 0.27 4.51 -15.20
C ILE A 56 0.50 5.38 -13.97
N TYR A 57 -0.14 5.03 -12.87
CA TYR A 57 -0.11 5.79 -11.63
C TYR A 57 0.75 5.05 -10.61
N HIS A 58 1.87 5.67 -10.26
CA HIS A 58 2.79 5.12 -9.29
C HIS A 58 2.49 5.66 -7.90
N GLY A 59 2.70 4.82 -6.91
CA GLY A 59 2.62 5.21 -5.51
C GLY A 59 3.58 4.44 -4.63
N GLN A 60 3.63 4.86 -3.38
CA GLN A 60 4.41 4.25 -2.33
C GLN A 60 3.47 3.80 -1.20
N ILE A 61 3.76 2.64 -0.62
CA ILE A 61 3.16 2.17 0.62
C ILE A 61 4.28 2.09 1.65
N LYS A 62 4.11 2.78 2.77
CA LYS A 62 5.07 2.77 3.87
C LYS A 62 4.45 2.10 5.08
N ILE A 63 5.10 1.04 5.57
CA ILE A 63 4.68 0.30 6.75
C ILE A 63 5.35 0.94 7.98
N PRO A 64 4.59 1.54 8.91
CA PRO A 64 5.15 2.19 10.09
C PRO A 64 5.73 1.17 11.08
N GLU A 65 6.57 1.64 12.01
CA GLU A 65 7.12 0.78 13.06
C GLU A 65 6.04 0.28 14.03
N GLU A 66 4.97 1.06 14.19
CA GLU A 66 3.82 0.74 15.03
C GLU A 66 2.79 -0.14 14.31
N TYR A 67 3.10 -0.70 13.14
CA TYR A 67 2.24 -1.71 12.51
C TYR A 67 2.16 -2.96 13.42
N PRO A 68 0.97 -3.58 13.61
CA PRO A 68 -0.31 -3.31 12.96
C PRO A 68 -1.26 -2.36 13.72
N ASP A 69 -0.80 -1.71 14.80
CA ASP A 69 -1.59 -0.76 15.57
C ASP A 69 -1.88 0.52 14.78
N LYS A 70 -0.93 0.94 13.93
CA LYS A 70 -1.15 1.95 12.88
C LYS A 70 -1.24 1.30 11.50
N PRO A 71 -2.13 1.79 10.61
CA PRO A 71 -2.22 1.29 9.25
C PRO A 71 -1.00 1.74 8.42
N PRO A 72 -0.73 1.06 7.29
CA PRO A 72 0.25 1.53 6.32
C PRO A 72 -0.18 2.88 5.72
N ILE A 73 0.81 3.67 5.30
CA ILE A 73 0.62 5.01 4.74
C ILE A 73 0.80 4.92 3.23
N LEU A 74 -0.18 5.41 2.46
CA LEU A 74 -0.13 5.43 1.01
C LEU A 74 0.23 6.83 0.51
N THR A 75 1.08 6.95 -0.51
CA THR A 75 1.41 8.22 -1.15
C THR A 75 1.37 8.04 -2.67
N LEU A 76 0.64 8.88 -3.39
CA LEU A 76 0.67 8.89 -4.85
C LEU A 76 1.81 9.76 -5.36
N LEU A 77 2.56 9.24 -6.32
CA LEU A 77 3.74 9.89 -6.91
C LEU A 77 3.44 10.48 -8.28
N THR A 78 2.51 9.89 -9.03
CA THR A 78 2.05 10.41 -10.32
C THR A 78 0.79 11.25 -10.14
N GLU A 79 0.67 12.33 -10.92
CA GLU A 79 -0.59 13.07 -11.06
C GLU A 79 -1.71 12.12 -11.51
N ASN A 80 -2.83 12.15 -10.78
CA ASN A 80 -3.91 11.16 -10.90
C ASN A 80 -5.30 11.83 -10.93
N GLY A 81 -5.35 13.16 -11.09
CA GLY A 81 -6.58 13.94 -11.19
C GLY A 81 -7.40 14.06 -9.89
N ARG A 82 -7.14 13.25 -8.86
CA ARG A 82 -7.93 13.21 -7.62
C ARG A 82 -7.15 13.62 -6.38
N PHE A 83 -5.93 13.13 -6.22
CA PHE A 83 -5.09 13.38 -5.06
C PHE A 83 -3.87 14.19 -5.44
N LYS A 84 -3.53 15.13 -4.55
CA LYS A 84 -2.25 15.82 -4.63
C LYS A 84 -1.13 14.79 -4.46
N THR A 85 -0.17 14.83 -5.35
CA THR A 85 1.03 13.99 -5.28
C THR A 85 1.83 14.31 -4.02
N GLN A 86 2.66 13.35 -3.60
CA GLN A 86 3.56 13.47 -2.43
C GLN A 86 2.82 13.81 -1.12
N THR A 87 1.52 13.54 -1.06
CA THR A 87 0.69 13.76 0.13
C THR A 87 0.35 12.40 0.72
N GLU A 88 0.55 12.25 2.03
CA GLU A 88 0.20 11.04 2.75
C GLU A 88 -1.32 10.87 2.78
N ILE A 89 -1.80 9.84 2.10
CA ILE A 89 -3.18 9.41 2.11
C ILE A 89 -3.35 8.47 3.29
N GLY A 90 -3.67 9.08 4.44
CA GLY A 90 -3.97 8.35 5.67
C GLY A 90 -5.39 7.78 5.69
N TYR A 91 -5.56 6.74 6.51
CA TYR A 91 -6.84 6.04 6.73
C TYR A 91 -8.00 6.95 7.19
N TYR A 92 -7.73 8.06 7.90
CA TYR A 92 -8.73 9.01 8.37
C TYR A 92 -9.05 10.14 7.38
N SER A 93 -8.55 10.05 6.15
CA SER A 93 -8.89 11.01 5.11
C SER A 93 -10.37 10.88 4.77
N SER A 94 -11.18 11.91 5.07
CA SER A 94 -12.62 11.97 4.74
C SER A 94 -12.93 11.79 3.24
N PHE A 95 -11.90 11.70 2.40
CA PHE A 95 -11.99 11.47 0.96
C PHE A 95 -12.13 9.99 0.56
N PHE A 96 -11.97 9.05 1.52
CA PHE A 96 -12.17 7.62 1.30
C PHE A 96 -13.13 7.03 2.33
N TYR A 97 -14.22 6.40 1.86
CA TYR A 97 -15.02 5.48 2.67
C TYR A 97 -14.32 4.10 2.69
N TRP A 98 -13.21 3.97 3.41
CA TRP A 98 -12.68 2.66 3.79
C TRP A 98 -13.41 2.21 5.06
N GLY A 99 -13.96 0.99 5.08
CA GLY A 99 -14.53 0.41 6.30
C GLY A 99 -13.50 0.34 7.46
N PRO A 100 -13.92 0.08 8.71
CA PRO A 100 -13.03 0.03 9.88
C PRO A 100 -11.79 -0.85 9.63
N TRP A 101 -10.58 -0.32 9.85
CA TRP A 101 -9.31 -1.06 9.71
C TRP A 101 -9.40 -2.38 10.50
N LYS A 102 -9.26 -3.49 9.78
CA LYS A 102 -9.15 -4.82 10.38
C LYS A 102 -7.67 -5.10 10.57
N ARG A 103 -7.27 -5.26 11.83
CA ARG A 103 -5.88 -5.52 12.21
C ARG A 103 -5.36 -6.75 11.44
N GLY A 104 -4.30 -6.57 10.64
CA GLY A 104 -3.61 -7.68 9.96
C GLY A 104 -4.23 -8.12 8.63
N SER A 105 -4.75 -7.19 7.82
CA SER A 105 -5.11 -7.52 6.44
C SER A 105 -4.82 -6.35 5.49
N PHE A 106 -3.88 -6.51 4.55
CA PHE A 106 -3.69 -5.57 3.44
C PHE A 106 -4.78 -5.68 2.35
N HIS A 107 -5.70 -6.63 2.46
CA HIS A 107 -6.82 -6.88 1.54
C HIS A 107 -7.82 -5.71 1.38
N SER A 108 -7.57 -4.58 2.03
CA SER A 108 -8.32 -3.32 1.87
C SER A 108 -7.56 -2.30 1.00
N PHE A 109 -6.67 -2.73 0.12
CA PHE A 109 -5.95 -1.90 -0.85
C PHE A 109 -6.18 -2.38 -2.27
#